data_AF-A0A9D6XAB8-F1
#
_entry.id   AF-A0A9D6XAB8-F1
#
_cell.length_a   1.000
_cell.length_b   1.000
_cell.length_c   1.000
_cell.angle_alpha   90.00
_cell.angle_beta   90.00
_cell.angle_gamma   90.00
#
_symmetry.space_group_name_H-M   'P 1'
#
loop_
_entity.id
_entity.type
_entity.pdbx_description
1 polymer ?
#
loop_
_entity_poly.entity_id
_entity_poly.type
_entity_poly.pdbx_seq_one_letter_code
_entity_poly.pdbx_strand_id
1 'polypeptide(L)'
;MAITPLILIAGSTAIIFTVDMLLPRGVAVPMLYVIPILLAVHCRQQWFRVAVAVGCTVLTVIGYKFTEDAVPTWIALSNRTLAVTAIWITTVLAWQRMQAREQVNILRDLLPMCASCKKIRDDKGYWSQVEEYLETHTQTMLTHGICPECILKWYPDFYPQVVEQHPDLFKSASSEIVDERLRNGEGHQ
;
A
#
# COMPACT_ATOMS: atom_id res chain seq x y z
N MET A 1 3.08 12.00 -6.40
CA MET A 1 4.47 11.67 -6.00
C MET A 1 4.93 10.30 -6.53
N ALA A 2 4.64 9.93 -7.80
CA ALA A 2 5.02 8.63 -8.37
C ALA A 2 6.08 8.72 -9.48
N ILE A 3 6.32 9.93 -10.02
CA ILE A 3 7.20 10.16 -11.18
C ILE A 3 8.66 10.36 -10.74
N THR A 4 8.89 10.89 -9.54
CA THR A 4 10.22 11.14 -8.98
C THR A 4 11.10 9.89 -8.86
N PRO A 5 10.63 8.73 -8.35
CA PRO A 5 11.48 7.54 -8.30
C PRO A 5 11.73 6.94 -9.70
N LEU A 6 10.81 7.14 -10.65
CA LEU A 6 10.95 6.62 -12.01
C LEU A 6 12.06 7.33 -12.80
N ILE A 7 12.14 8.67 -12.67
CA ILE A 7 13.21 9.47 -13.27
C ILE A 7 14.57 9.12 -12.65
N LEU A 8 14.62 8.88 -11.33
CA LEU A 8 15.85 8.47 -10.63
C LEU A 8 16.33 7.07 -11.07
N ILE A 9 15.42 6.13 -11.27
CA ILE A 9 15.73 4.78 -11.77
C ILE A 9 16.27 4.87 -13.21
N ALA A 10 15.54 5.54 -14.11
CA ALA A 10 15.96 5.70 -15.50
C ALA A 10 17.31 6.43 -15.62
N GLY A 11 17.51 7.49 -14.83
CA GLY A 11 18.75 8.24 -14.77
C GLY A 11 19.92 7.40 -14.27
N SER A 12 19.75 6.66 -13.17
CA SER A 12 20.80 5.78 -12.65
C SER A 12 21.17 4.66 -13.63
N THR A 13 20.21 4.05 -14.34
CA THR A 13 20.49 3.04 -15.37
C THR A 13 21.25 3.60 -16.56
N ALA A 14 20.90 4.80 -17.04
CA ALA A 14 21.58 5.44 -18.16
C ALA A 14 23.03 5.83 -17.80
N ILE A 15 23.24 6.33 -16.58
CA ILE A 15 24.58 6.68 -16.06
C ILE A 15 25.44 5.43 -15.95
N ILE A 16 24.92 4.34 -15.37
CA ILE A 16 25.66 3.08 -15.22
C ILE A 16 26.04 2.50 -16.58
N PHE A 17 25.12 2.49 -17.55
CA PHE A 17 25.39 2.02 -18.92
C PHE A 17 26.45 2.87 -19.64
N THR A 18 26.39 4.19 -19.48
CA THR A 18 27.37 5.12 -20.06
C THR A 18 28.76 4.88 -19.47
N VAL A 19 28.85 4.70 -18.15
CA VAL A 19 30.10 4.37 -17.44
C VAL A 19 30.64 2.99 -17.87
N ASP A 20 29.77 2.01 -18.10
CA ASP A 20 30.15 0.66 -18.59
C ASP A 20 30.72 0.68 -20.02
N MET A 21 30.28 1.61 -20.88
CA MET A 21 30.88 1.83 -22.20
C MET A 21 32.23 2.54 -22.14
N LEU A 22 32.49 3.35 -21.11
CA LEU A 22 33.70 4.17 -20.99
C LEU A 22 34.84 3.45 -20.26
N LEU A 23 34.56 2.44 -19.43
CA LEU A 23 35.58 1.72 -18.67
C LEU A 23 36.13 0.51 -19.46
N PRO A 24 37.44 0.46 -19.79
CA PRO A 24 38.05 -0.72 -20.39
C PRO A 24 37.92 -1.91 -19.43
N ARG A 25 37.33 -2.99 -19.95
CA ARG A 25 36.76 -4.08 -19.16
C ARG A 25 37.81 -4.87 -18.38
N GLY A 26 37.75 -4.76 -17.05
CA GLY A 26 38.49 -5.61 -16.11
C GLY A 26 37.98 -5.58 -14.67
N VAL A 27 36.99 -4.76 -14.35
CA VAL A 27 36.49 -4.56 -12.97
C VAL A 27 35.00 -4.88 -12.90
N ALA A 28 34.52 -5.33 -11.74
CA ALA A 28 33.17 -5.80 -11.44
C ALA A 28 32.08 -4.70 -11.49
N VAL A 29 31.95 -4.02 -12.63
CA VAL A 29 30.89 -3.02 -12.93
C VAL A 29 29.46 -3.57 -12.84
N PRO A 30 29.17 -4.87 -13.11
CA PRO A 30 27.80 -5.38 -13.03
C PRO A 30 27.15 -5.32 -11.64
N MET A 31 27.94 -5.16 -10.57
CA MET A 31 27.43 -4.93 -9.21
C MET A 31 26.68 -3.59 -9.07
N LEU A 32 26.98 -2.60 -9.91
CA LEU A 32 26.34 -1.28 -9.86
C LEU A 32 24.87 -1.33 -10.31
N TYR A 33 24.46 -2.35 -11.08
CA TYR A 33 23.06 -2.55 -11.49
C TYR A 33 22.12 -2.94 -10.34
N VAL A 34 22.66 -3.22 -9.14
CA VAL A 34 21.85 -3.41 -7.92
C VAL A 34 21.23 -2.10 -7.44
N ILE A 35 21.86 -0.95 -7.72
CA ILE A 35 21.41 0.38 -7.26
C ILE A 35 20.03 0.77 -7.85
N PRO A 36 19.80 0.67 -9.18
CA PRO A 36 18.47 0.89 -9.76
C PRO A 36 17.37 0.00 -9.20
N ILE A 37 17.70 -1.24 -8.82
CA ILE A 37 16.73 -2.21 -8.29
C ILE A 37 16.34 -1.87 -6.86
N LEU A 38 17.30 -1.47 -6.02
CA LEU A 38 17.01 -0.97 -4.67
C LEU A 38 16.15 0.29 -4.72
N LEU A 39 16.41 1.21 -5.67
CA LEU A 39 15.54 2.35 -5.95
C LEU A 39 14.13 1.90 -6.41
N ALA A 40 14.02 0.85 -7.22
CA ALA A 40 12.75 0.29 -7.66
C ALA A 40 11.91 -0.36 -6.54
N VAL A 41 12.52 -0.80 -5.44
CA VAL A 41 11.79 -1.29 -4.25
C VAL A 41 10.97 -0.18 -3.59
N HIS A 42 11.39 1.08 -3.73
CA HIS A 42 10.64 2.24 -3.23
C HIS A 42 9.41 2.60 -4.10
N CYS A 43 9.26 1.99 -5.28
CA CYS A 43 8.09 2.18 -6.13
C CYS A 43 6.93 1.26 -5.71
N ARG A 44 5.74 1.87 -5.51
CA ARG A 44 4.48 1.19 -5.18
C ARG A 44 3.91 0.37 -6.35
N GLN A 45 4.40 0.60 -7.58
CA GLN A 45 3.88 0.01 -8.82
C GLN A 45 4.67 -1.24 -9.21
N GLN A 46 4.02 -2.40 -9.07
CA GLN A 46 4.63 -3.72 -9.08
C GLN A 46 5.11 -4.17 -10.46
N TRP A 47 4.32 -3.85 -11.49
CA TRP A 47 4.60 -4.16 -12.89
C TRP A 47 5.86 -3.45 -13.41
N PHE A 48 6.12 -2.23 -12.91
CA PHE A 48 7.31 -1.47 -13.29
C PHE A 48 8.61 -2.15 -12.83
N ARG A 49 8.61 -2.81 -11.66
CA ARG A 49 9.78 -3.54 -11.14
C ARG A 49 10.20 -4.69 -12.06
N VAL A 50 9.23 -5.44 -12.57
CA VAL A 50 9.47 -6.55 -13.51
C VAL A 50 9.94 -6.01 -14.87
N ALA A 51 9.33 -4.94 -15.37
CA ALA A 51 9.72 -4.32 -16.64
C ALA A 51 11.18 -3.81 -16.62
N VAL A 52 11.61 -3.18 -15.53
CA VAL A 52 13.00 -2.72 -15.37
C VAL A 52 13.99 -3.89 -15.28
N ALA A 53 13.64 -4.97 -14.55
CA ALA A 53 14.49 -6.17 -14.47
C ALA A 53 14.66 -6.85 -15.84
N VAL A 54 13.59 -6.95 -16.63
CA VAL A 54 13.63 -7.46 -18.00
C VAL A 54 14.46 -6.54 -18.90
N GLY A 55 14.31 -5.22 -18.79
CA GLY A 55 15.12 -4.25 -19.53
C GLY A 55 16.62 -4.38 -19.23
N CYS A 56 17.02 -4.40 -17.95
CA CYS A 56 18.41 -4.53 -17.54
C CYS A 56 19.05 -5.87 -17.96
N THR A 57 18.29 -6.97 -17.91
CA THR A 57 18.77 -8.28 -18.38
C THR A 57 18.98 -8.30 -19.89
N VAL A 58 18.05 -7.72 -20.66
CA VAL A 58 18.20 -7.57 -22.13
C VAL A 58 19.39 -6.69 -22.49
N LEU A 59 19.57 -5.54 -21.82
CA LEU A 59 20.71 -4.66 -22.03
C LEU A 59 22.05 -5.37 -21.74
N THR A 60 22.10 -6.17 -20.68
CA THR A 60 23.29 -6.96 -20.31
C THR A 60 23.62 -8.02 -21.36
N VAL A 61 22.61 -8.68 -21.95
CA VAL A 61 22.77 -9.69 -23.00
C VAL A 61 23.15 -9.05 -24.34
N ILE A 62 22.57 -7.90 -24.70
CA ILE A 62 22.92 -7.16 -25.93
C ILE A 62 24.35 -6.62 -25.85
N GLY A 63 24.76 -6.11 -24.67
CA GLY A 63 26.14 -5.67 -24.42
C GLY A 63 27.19 -6.75 -24.59
N TYR A 64 26.81 -8.04 -24.59
CA TYR A 64 27.71 -9.14 -24.94
C TYR A 64 28.04 -9.19 -26.41
N LYS A 65 27.02 -9.06 -27.27
CA LYS A 65 27.17 -9.24 -28.71
C LYS A 65 28.03 -8.14 -29.34
N PHE A 66 28.15 -6.99 -28.69
CA PHE A 66 28.96 -5.86 -29.11
C PHE A 66 30.40 -5.86 -28.59
N THR A 67 30.82 -6.87 -27.82
CA THR A 67 32.18 -6.89 -27.25
C THR A 67 33.12 -7.67 -28.14
N GLU A 68 33.93 -6.96 -28.91
CA GLU A 68 35.10 -7.52 -29.58
C GLU A 68 36.21 -7.81 -28.54
N ASP A 69 36.44 -9.11 -28.31
CA ASP A 69 37.70 -9.83 -28.00
C ASP A 69 38.84 -9.20 -27.15
N ALA A 70 38.55 -8.35 -26.16
CA ALA A 70 39.59 -7.84 -25.24
C ALA A 70 39.66 -8.52 -23.86
N VAL A 71 38.73 -9.43 -23.50
CA VAL A 71 38.63 -10.02 -22.14
C VAL A 71 38.42 -11.53 -22.19
N PRO A 72 39.11 -12.33 -21.34
CA PRO A 72 38.87 -13.76 -21.21
C PRO A 72 37.39 -14.10 -21.00
N THR A 73 36.88 -15.04 -21.80
CA THR A 73 35.46 -15.44 -21.83
C THR A 73 34.91 -15.89 -20.48
N TRP A 74 35.75 -16.44 -19.60
CA TRP A 74 35.35 -16.88 -18.26
C TRP A 74 35.04 -15.71 -17.31
N ILE A 75 35.74 -14.57 -17.42
CA ILE A 75 35.46 -13.36 -16.61
C ILE A 75 34.12 -12.76 -17.04
N ALA A 76 33.87 -12.74 -18.36
CA ALA A 76 32.61 -12.27 -18.92
C ALA A 76 31.43 -13.17 -18.50
N LEU A 77 31.64 -14.49 -18.42
CA LEU A 77 30.60 -15.44 -18.01
C LEU A 77 30.27 -15.30 -16.51
N SER A 78 31.28 -15.32 -15.64
CA SER A 78 31.12 -15.26 -14.18
C SER A 78 30.49 -13.96 -13.68
N ASN A 79 30.88 -12.82 -14.26
CA ASN A 79 30.30 -11.53 -13.86
C ASN A 79 28.82 -11.40 -14.26
N ARG A 80 28.40 -12.08 -15.32
CA ARG A 80 27.02 -12.03 -15.81
C ARG A 80 26.11 -12.99 -15.08
N THR A 81 26.59 -14.18 -14.74
CA THR A 81 25.83 -15.09 -13.88
C THR A 81 25.55 -14.44 -12.53
N LEU A 82 26.55 -13.77 -11.93
CA LEU A 82 26.38 -12.99 -10.70
C LEU A 82 25.32 -11.88 -10.85
N ALA A 83 25.41 -11.06 -11.90
CA ALA A 83 24.46 -9.97 -12.12
C ALA A 83 23.01 -10.47 -12.29
N VAL A 84 22.82 -11.52 -13.08
CA VAL A 84 21.49 -12.12 -13.29
C VAL A 84 20.97 -12.69 -11.97
N THR A 85 21.78 -13.43 -11.21
CA THR A 85 21.34 -13.97 -9.91
C THR A 85 20.94 -12.86 -8.93
N ALA A 86 21.69 -11.76 -8.87
CA ALA A 86 21.38 -10.63 -8.00
C ALA A 86 20.05 -9.95 -8.39
N ILE A 87 19.78 -9.79 -9.70
CA ILE A 87 18.52 -9.24 -10.21
C ILE A 87 17.32 -10.11 -9.83
N TRP A 88 17.43 -11.43 -9.97
CA TRP A 88 16.35 -12.34 -9.62
C TRP A 88 16.15 -12.47 -8.11
N ILE A 89 17.23 -12.54 -7.32
CA ILE A 89 17.15 -12.58 -5.84
C ILE A 89 16.47 -11.32 -5.31
N THR A 90 16.84 -10.14 -5.80
CA THR A 90 16.24 -8.87 -5.38
C THR A 90 14.76 -8.77 -5.78
N THR A 91 14.39 -9.27 -6.96
CA THR A 91 12.99 -9.33 -7.40
C THR A 91 12.15 -10.25 -6.51
N VAL A 92 12.69 -11.41 -6.14
CA VAL A 92 12.05 -12.37 -5.22
C VAL A 92 11.92 -11.78 -3.81
N LEU A 93 12.97 -11.16 -3.29
CA LEU A 93 12.94 -10.49 -1.98
C LEU A 93 11.93 -9.33 -1.95
N ALA A 94 11.81 -8.56 -3.04
CA ALA A 94 10.83 -7.49 -3.17
C ALA A 94 9.39 -8.03 -3.21
N TRP A 95 9.17 -9.20 -3.85
CA TRP A 95 7.90 -9.90 -3.83
C TRP A 95 7.52 -10.38 -2.42
N GLN A 96 8.47 -10.97 -1.69
CA GLN A 96 8.24 -11.43 -0.31
C GLN A 96 7.83 -10.29 0.62
N ARG A 97 8.44 -9.10 0.48
CA ARG A 97 8.05 -7.92 1.25
C ARG A 97 6.61 -7.48 1.01
N MET A 98 6.07 -7.69 -0.20
CA MET A 98 4.66 -7.37 -0.50
C MET A 98 3.71 -8.35 0.19
N GLN A 99 3.98 -9.66 0.12
CA GLN A 99 3.14 -10.66 0.79
C GLN A 99 3.12 -10.47 2.31
N ALA A 100 4.27 -10.14 2.92
CA ALA A 100 4.34 -9.83 4.34
C ALA A 100 3.53 -8.58 4.72
N ARG A 101 3.36 -7.60 3.81
CA ARG A 101 2.52 -6.41 4.06
C ARG A 101 1.03 -6.69 3.89
N GLU A 102 0.66 -7.53 2.93
CA GLU A 102 -0.73 -7.90 2.69
C GLU A 102 -1.29 -8.73 3.86
N GLN A 103 -0.48 -9.63 4.44
CA GLN A 103 -0.91 -10.47 5.56
C GLN A 103 -1.01 -9.75 6.91
N VAL A 104 -0.38 -8.58 7.06
CA VAL A 104 -0.50 -7.77 8.28
C VAL A 104 -1.87 -7.08 8.41
N ASN A 105 -2.67 -7.05 7.34
CA ASN A 105 -4.00 -6.42 7.35
C ASN A 105 -5.15 -7.37 7.74
N ILE A 106 -4.91 -8.67 7.89
CA ILE A 106 -5.97 -9.66 8.20
C ILE A 106 -5.79 -10.27 9.61
N LEU A 107 -4.68 -9.98 10.29
CA LEU A 107 -4.40 -10.50 11.65
C LEU A 107 -4.56 -9.44 12.77
N ARG A 108 -5.26 -8.34 12.49
CA ARG A 108 -5.75 -7.36 13.48
C ARG A 108 -7.24 -7.53 13.82
N ASP A 109 -7.87 -8.60 13.32
CA ASP A 109 -9.31 -8.62 13.00
C ASP A 109 -10.29 -8.90 14.14
N LEU A 110 -9.85 -9.06 15.39
CA LEU A 110 -10.77 -9.12 16.53
C LEU A 110 -10.33 -8.20 17.66
N LEU A 111 -11.00 -7.04 17.73
CA LEU A 111 -10.91 -6.16 18.90
C LEU A 111 -11.82 -6.71 20.00
N PRO A 112 -11.25 -7.21 21.13
CA PRO A 112 -12.05 -7.69 22.24
C PRO A 112 -12.85 -6.52 22.84
N MET A 113 -14.16 -6.53 22.64
CA MET A 113 -15.08 -5.55 23.21
C MET A 113 -15.81 -6.14 24.43
N CYS A 114 -16.04 -5.32 25.45
CA CYS A 114 -16.83 -5.72 26.60
C CYS A 114 -18.29 -5.90 26.19
N ALA A 115 -18.86 -7.09 26.41
CA ALA A 115 -20.25 -7.37 26.07
C ALA A 115 -21.27 -6.50 26.84
N SER A 116 -20.89 -5.93 27.98
CA SER A 116 -21.76 -5.08 28.80
C SER A 116 -21.61 -3.59 28.49
N CYS A 117 -20.38 -3.06 28.53
CA CYS A 117 -20.14 -1.62 28.41
C CYS A 117 -19.48 -1.18 27.09
N LYS A 118 -19.25 -2.11 26.15
CA LYS A 118 -18.67 -1.88 24.81
C LYS A 118 -17.27 -1.25 24.75
N LYS A 119 -16.58 -1.10 25.89
CA LYS A 119 -15.15 -0.72 25.92
C LYS A 119 -14.29 -1.72 25.14
N ILE A 120 -13.19 -1.25 24.56
CA ILE A 120 -12.21 -2.08 23.85
C ILE A 120 -11.04 -2.37 24.79
N ARG A 121 -10.58 -3.62 24.80
CA ARG A 121 -9.36 -4.00 25.52
C ARG A 121 -8.16 -3.92 24.58
N ASP A 122 -7.14 -3.16 24.97
CA ASP A 122 -5.90 -3.05 24.22
C ASP A 122 -4.97 -4.26 24.42
N ASP A 123 -3.85 -4.30 23.68
CA ASP A 123 -2.85 -5.37 23.78
C ASP A 123 -2.14 -5.43 25.13
N LYS A 124 -2.21 -4.34 25.92
CA LYS A 124 -1.65 -4.25 27.28
C LYS A 124 -2.66 -4.67 28.36
N GLY A 125 -3.91 -4.96 27.98
CA GLY A 125 -4.98 -5.38 28.88
C GLY A 125 -5.79 -4.23 29.50
N TYR A 126 -5.56 -2.98 29.10
CA TYR A 126 -6.35 -1.83 29.55
C TYR A 126 -7.65 -1.71 28.76
N TRP A 127 -8.69 -1.20 29.44
CA TRP A 127 -9.99 -0.95 28.84
C TRP A 127 -10.19 0.53 28.58
N SER A 128 -10.32 0.90 27.31
CA SER A 128 -10.61 2.28 26.89
C SER A 128 -11.96 2.37 26.19
N GLN A 129 -12.48 3.58 26.06
CA GLN A 129 -13.65 3.82 25.23
C GLN A 129 -13.32 3.56 23.76
N VAL A 130 -14.34 3.21 22.97
CA VAL A 130 -14.15 2.87 21.54
C VAL A 130 -13.53 4.05 20.80
N GLU A 131 -14.00 5.24 21.12
CA GLU A 131 -13.59 6.50 20.54
C GLU A 131 -12.11 6.77 20.79
N GLU A 132 -11.69 6.71 22.06
CA GLU A 132 -10.28 6.89 22.48
C GLU A 132 -9.36 5.84 21.83
N TYR A 133 -9.82 4.59 21.76
CA TYR A 133 -9.09 3.51 21.11
C TYR A 133 -8.89 3.81 19.63
N LEU A 134 -9.96 4.20 18.91
CA LEU A 134 -9.91 4.50 17.48
C LEU A 134 -9.06 5.72 17.18
N GLU A 135 -9.17 6.80 17.94
CA GLU A 135 -8.34 8.00 17.75
C GLU A 135 -6.84 7.71 17.96
N THR A 136 -6.51 6.84 18.90
CA THR A 136 -5.11 6.47 19.19
C THR A 136 -4.53 5.49 18.16
N HIS A 137 -5.35 4.61 17.60
CA HIS A 137 -4.90 3.51 16.74
C HIS A 137 -5.22 3.70 15.25
N THR A 138 -6.00 4.72 14.89
CA THR A 138 -6.36 5.06 13.51
C THR A 138 -5.98 6.51 13.19
N GLN A 139 -5.84 6.84 11.91
CA GLN A 139 -5.59 8.22 11.47
C GLN A 139 -6.90 8.97 11.19
N THR A 140 -7.95 8.67 11.95
CA THR A 140 -9.31 9.17 11.69
C THR A 140 -9.79 9.99 12.87
N MET A 141 -10.31 11.18 12.61
CA MET A 141 -11.00 12.00 13.60
C MET A 141 -12.47 11.58 13.68
N LEU A 142 -12.97 11.40 14.89
CA LEU A 142 -14.38 11.08 15.12
C LEU A 142 -15.19 12.37 15.29
N THR A 143 -16.28 12.46 14.54
CA THR A 143 -17.29 13.52 14.70
C THR A 143 -18.56 12.92 15.27
N HIS A 144 -19.25 13.67 16.12
CA HIS A 144 -20.51 13.23 16.70
C HIS A 144 -21.68 13.60 15.78
N GLY A 145 -22.59 12.64 15.57
CA GLY A 145 -23.83 12.83 14.82
C GLY A 145 -24.93 11.97 15.43
N ILE A 146 -26.18 12.24 15.05
CA ILE A 146 -27.35 11.48 15.51
C ILE A 146 -27.98 10.75 14.31
N CYS A 147 -28.18 9.44 14.44
CA CYS A 147 -28.82 8.66 13.38
C CYS A 147 -30.35 8.88 13.38
N PRO A 148 -31.05 8.58 12.27
CA PRO A 148 -32.51 8.79 12.15
C PRO A 148 -33.31 8.09 13.26
N GLU A 149 -32.91 6.88 13.66
CA GLU A 149 -33.57 6.13 14.74
C GLU A 149 -33.46 6.84 16.10
N CYS A 150 -32.27 7.36 16.42
CA CYS A 150 -32.02 8.03 17.69
C CYS A 150 -32.72 9.38 17.77
N ILE A 151 -32.72 10.16 16.69
CA ILE A 151 -33.42 11.45 16.70
C ILE A 151 -34.94 11.25 16.79
N LEU A 152 -35.50 10.24 16.12
CA LEU A 152 -36.92 9.95 16.27
C LEU A 152 -37.27 9.52 17.70
N LYS A 153 -36.42 8.67 18.31
CA LYS A 153 -36.67 8.17 19.66
C LYS A 153 -36.61 9.27 20.73
N TRP A 154 -35.59 10.13 20.67
CA TRP A 154 -35.31 11.10 21.74
C TRP A 154 -35.85 12.50 21.45
N TYR A 155 -36.06 12.85 20.19
CA TYR A 155 -36.47 14.17 19.72
C TYR A 155 -37.53 14.09 18.60
N PRO A 156 -38.65 13.38 18.82
CA PRO A 156 -39.65 13.14 17.77
C PRO A 156 -40.22 14.42 17.16
N ASP A 157 -40.41 15.47 17.97
CA ASP A 157 -40.95 16.75 17.51
C ASP A 157 -40.04 17.49 16.52
N PHE A 158 -38.74 17.24 16.59
CA PHE A 158 -37.73 17.88 15.74
C PHE A 158 -37.43 17.07 14.48
N TYR A 159 -37.76 15.78 14.44
CA TYR A 159 -37.47 14.90 13.30
C TYR A 159 -38.00 15.44 11.95
N PRO A 160 -39.27 15.89 11.83
CA PRO A 160 -39.80 16.37 10.54
C PRO A 160 -39.03 17.58 10.02
N GLN A 161 -38.68 18.50 10.91
CA GLN A 161 -37.97 19.74 10.58
C GLN A 161 -36.53 19.45 10.13
N VAL A 162 -35.85 18.53 10.81
CA VAL A 162 -34.46 18.17 10.53
C VAL A 162 -34.34 17.42 9.19
N VAL A 163 -35.29 16.54 8.88
CA VAL A 163 -35.34 15.83 7.58
C VAL A 163 -35.62 16.80 6.43
N GLU A 164 -36.52 17.76 6.63
CA GLU A 164 -36.82 18.78 5.61
C GLU A 164 -35.63 19.71 5.35
N GLN A 165 -34.90 20.10 6.40
CA GLN A 165 -33.74 20.99 6.29
C GLN A 165 -32.48 20.29 5.78
N HIS A 166 -32.28 19.01 6.10
CA HIS A 166 -31.08 18.25 5.78
C HIS A 166 -31.39 16.88 5.14
N PRO A 167 -31.98 16.87 3.94
CA PRO A 167 -32.42 15.63 3.27
C PRO A 167 -31.25 14.72 2.86
N ASP A 168 -30.01 15.20 2.87
CA ASP A 168 -28.80 14.43 2.54
C ASP A 168 -28.24 13.62 3.72
N LEU A 169 -28.51 14.02 4.96
CA LEU A 169 -28.00 13.34 6.16
C LEU A 169 -28.75 12.04 6.48
N PHE A 170 -29.95 11.86 5.94
CA PHE A 170 -30.86 10.75 6.26
C PHE A 170 -31.24 9.94 5.01
N LYS A 171 -30.28 9.62 4.14
CA LYS A 171 -30.51 8.83 2.90
C LYS A 171 -30.31 7.31 3.04
N SER A 172 -30.03 6.80 4.24
CA SER A 172 -29.70 5.39 4.45
C SER A 172 -30.95 4.52 4.60
N ALA A 173 -30.84 3.20 4.36
CA ALA A 173 -31.93 2.24 4.57
C ALA A 173 -32.59 2.34 5.98
N SER A 174 -31.88 2.85 6.98
CA SER A 174 -32.45 3.11 8.30
C SER A 174 -33.48 4.26 8.34
N SER A 175 -33.38 5.30 7.51
CA SER A 175 -34.40 6.36 7.47
C SER A 175 -35.69 5.89 6.79
N GLU A 176 -35.59 5.08 5.74
CA GLU A 176 -36.76 4.46 5.09
C GLU A 176 -37.54 3.57 6.07
N ILE A 177 -36.83 2.75 6.86
CA ILE A 177 -37.44 1.92 7.91
C ILE A 177 -38.10 2.79 8.99
N VAL A 178 -37.48 3.93 9.33
CA VAL A 178 -38.00 4.86 10.33
C VAL A 178 -39.28 5.56 9.84
N ASP A 179 -39.32 6.01 8.59
CA ASP A 179 -40.48 6.63 7.97
C ASP A 179 -41.65 5.63 7.80
N GLU A 180 -41.34 4.37 7.49
CA GLU A 180 -42.30 3.26 7.47
C GLU A 180 -42.92 3.01 8.85
N ARG A 181 -42.10 2.99 9.92
CA ARG A 181 -42.59 2.84 11.32
C ARG A 181 -43.48 4.01 11.74
N LEU A 182 -43.12 5.23 11.35
CA LEU A 182 -43.94 6.42 11.57
C LEU A 182 -45.30 6.30 10.88
N ARG A 183 -45.32 5.85 9.63
CA ARG A 183 -46.57 5.60 8.87
C ARG A 183 -47.44 4.53 9.53
N ASN A 184 -46.82 3.53 10.16
CA ASN A 184 -47.51 2.41 10.81
C ASN A 184 -47.87 2.68 12.29
N GLY A 185 -47.51 3.84 12.85
CA GLY A 185 -47.87 4.25 14.21
C GLY A 185 -47.10 3.55 15.34
N GLU A 186 -45.92 2.97 15.07
CA GLU A 186 -45.17 2.12 16.01
C GLU A 186 -44.16 2.89 16.91
N GLY A 187 -44.34 4.20 17.10
CA GLY A 187 -43.32 5.11 17.66
C GLY A 187 -43.22 5.24 19.19
N HIS A 188 -43.99 4.50 19.98
CA HIS A 188 -44.02 4.65 21.45
C HIS A 188 -43.95 3.33 22.20
N GLN A 189 -42.72 2.83 22.42
CA GLN A 189 -42.37 1.90 23.50
C GLN A 189 -41.00 2.23 24.08
#